data_AF-A0A7J3MX08-F1
#
_entry.id   AF-A0A7J3MX08-F1
#
_cell.length_a   1.000
_cell.length_b   1.000
_cell.length_c   1.000
_cell.angle_alpha   90.00
_cell.angle_beta   90.00
_cell.angle_gamma   90.00
#
_symmetry.space_group_name_H-M   'P 1'
#
loop_
_entity.id
_entity.type
_entity.pdbx_description
1 polymer ?
#
loop_
_entity_poly.entity_id
_entity_poly.type
_entity_poly.pdbx_seq_one_letter_code
_entity_poly.pdbx_strand_id
1 'polypeptide(L)'
;MSRDQIIGLGLLVASIAVSLLIIYLLFFSVEEIAMITMKIIVIAAVVALAGIVGWIGYTLATTPPPKPIEEIEKEIEEELKKLEQETKKEEQK
;
A
#
# COMPACT_ATOMS: atom_id res chain seq x y z
N MET A 1 -11.39 -22.11 -16.38
CA MET A 1 -11.32 -20.83 -15.62
C MET A 1 -9.97 -20.20 -15.92
N SER A 2 -9.91 -18.87 -16.12
CA SER A 2 -8.63 -18.19 -16.28
C SER A 2 -7.84 -18.24 -14.96
N ARG A 3 -6.52 -18.05 -15.03
CA ARG A 3 -5.66 -18.05 -13.82
C ARG A 3 -6.14 -17.02 -12.79
N ASP A 4 -6.56 -15.86 -13.26
CA ASP A 4 -7.07 -14.77 -12.41
C ASP A 4 -8.40 -15.14 -11.75
N GLN A 5 -9.28 -15.86 -12.45
CA GLN A 5 -10.54 -16.35 -11.88
C GLN A 5 -10.31 -17.40 -10.79
N ILE A 6 -9.30 -18.26 -10.94
CA ILE A 6 -8.97 -19.27 -9.92
C ILE A 6 -8.42 -18.60 -8.66
N ILE A 7 -7.54 -17.61 -8.82
CA ILE A 7 -7.00 -16.84 -7.70
C ILE A 7 -8.12 -16.07 -7.00
N GLY A 8 -8.99 -15.39 -7.77
CA GLY A 8 -10.13 -14.66 -7.22
C GLY A 8 -11.10 -15.56 -6.47
N LEU A 9 -11.43 -16.73 -7.01
CA LEU A 9 -12.28 -17.72 -6.34
C LEU A 9 -11.61 -18.26 -5.06
N GLY A 10 -10.31 -18.54 -5.11
CA GLY A 10 -9.54 -19.00 -3.95
C GLY A 10 -9.58 -17.98 -2.82
N LEU A 11 -9.37 -16.70 -3.14
CA LEU A 11 -9.47 -15.60 -2.16
C LEU A 11 -10.87 -15.46 -1.58
N LEU A 12 -11.92 -15.58 -2.40
CA LEU A 12 -13.30 -15.52 -1.95
C LEU A 12 -13.64 -16.67 -0.99
N VAL A 13 -13.29 -17.90 -1.35
CA VAL A 13 -13.56 -19.06 -0.49
C VAL A 13 -12.77 -18.98 0.81
N ALA A 14 -11.50 -18.57 0.75
CA ALA A 14 -10.67 -18.38 1.93
C ALA A 14 -11.25 -17.29 2.86
N SER A 15 -11.72 -16.16 2.32
CA SER A 15 -12.28 -15.09 3.14
C SER A 15 -13.59 -15.50 3.81
N ILE A 16 -14.46 -16.23 3.10
CA ILE A 16 -15.70 -16.79 3.66
C ILE A 16 -15.37 -17.79 4.76
N ALA A 17 -14.43 -18.71 4.51
CA ALA A 17 -14.04 -19.73 5.47
C ALA A 17 -13.48 -19.12 6.77
N VAL A 18 -12.58 -18.14 6.66
CA VAL A 18 -12.03 -17.41 7.82
C VAL A 18 -13.14 -16.67 8.58
N SER A 19 -14.06 -16.01 7.88
CA SER A 19 -15.17 -15.28 8.50
C SER A 19 -16.08 -16.22 9.30
N LEU A 20 -16.46 -17.36 8.72
CA LEU A 20 -17.27 -18.37 9.39
C LEU A 20 -16.54 -18.97 10.59
N LEU A 21 -15.23 -19.22 10.47
CA LEU A 21 -14.42 -19.73 11.57
C LEU A 21 -14.38 -18.75 12.74
N ILE A 22 -14.18 -17.45 12.49
CA ILE A 22 -14.18 -16.43 13.56
C ILE A 22 -15.55 -16.34 14.24
N ILE A 23 -16.64 -16.32 13.46
CA ILE A 23 -18.01 -16.32 14.01
C ILE A 23 -18.21 -17.55 14.90
N TYR A 24 -17.78 -18.71 14.43
CA TYR A 24 -17.87 -19.94 15.21
C TYR A 24 -17.08 -19.86 16.52
N LEU A 25 -15.82 -19.41 16.47
CA LEU A 25 -14.95 -19.27 17.64
C LEU A 25 -15.48 -18.25 18.66
N LEU A 26 -16.16 -17.20 18.21
CA LEU A 26 -16.66 -16.16 19.10
C LEU A 26 -17.96 -16.54 19.80
N PHE A 27 -18.88 -17.22 19.09
CA PHE A 27 -20.25 -17.44 19.57
C PHE A 27 -20.53 -18.88 20.03
N PHE A 28 -19.77 -19.86 19.55
CA PHE A 28 -20.07 -21.28 19.78
C PHE A 28 -18.95 -22.03 20.51
N SER A 29 -17.83 -21.37 20.83
CA SER A 29 -16.73 -21.95 21.62
C SER A 29 -16.82 -21.58 23.10
N VAL A 30 -16.00 -22.22 23.94
CA VAL A 30 -15.88 -21.89 25.37
C VAL A 30 -15.40 -20.44 25.56
N GLU A 31 -15.80 -19.80 26.65
CA GLU A 31 -15.54 -18.37 26.90
C GLU A 31 -14.06 -17.99 26.82
N GLU A 32 -13.15 -18.86 27.27
CA GLU A 32 -11.70 -18.62 27.21
C GLU A 32 -11.21 -18.48 25.76
N ILE A 33 -11.68 -19.35 24.86
CA ILE A 33 -11.34 -19.30 23.43
C ILE A 33 -11.96 -18.08 22.77
N ALA A 34 -13.22 -17.76 23.09
CA ALA A 34 -13.90 -16.58 22.56
C ALA A 34 -13.17 -15.29 22.97
N MET A 35 -12.75 -15.19 24.24
CA MET A 35 -11.99 -14.06 24.76
C MET A 35 -10.61 -13.92 24.13
N ILE A 36 -9.87 -15.02 23.95
CA ILE A 36 -8.57 -15.00 23.25
C ILE A 36 -8.76 -14.57 21.79
N THR A 37 -9.76 -15.12 21.11
CA THR A 37 -10.09 -14.78 19.72
C THR A 37 -10.39 -13.29 19.58
N MET A 38 -11.21 -12.73 20.48
CA MET A 38 -11.52 -11.30 20.50
C MET A 38 -10.27 -10.44 20.70
N LYS A 39 -9.40 -10.80 21.64
CA LYS A 39 -8.12 -10.08 21.88
C LYS A 39 -7.24 -10.08 20.64
N ILE A 40 -7.15 -11.21 19.94
CA ILE A 40 -6.37 -11.34 18.70
C ILE A 40 -6.94 -10.43 17.59
N ILE A 41 -8.25 -10.39 17.42
CA ILE A 41 -8.89 -9.52 16.40
C ILE A 41 -8.62 -8.06 16.72
N VAL A 42 -8.79 -7.65 17.98
CA VAL A 42 -8.57 -6.27 18.41
C VAL A 42 -7.11 -5.86 18.22
N ILE A 43 -6.15 -6.68 18.65
CA ILE A 43 -4.73 -6.35 18.47
C ILE A 43 -4.33 -6.33 16.99
N ALA A 44 -4.86 -7.26 16.17
CA ALA A 44 -4.61 -7.26 14.72
C ALA A 44 -5.14 -5.98 14.05
N ALA A 45 -6.34 -5.52 14.43
CA ALA A 45 -6.90 -4.27 13.92
C ALA A 45 -6.05 -3.06 14.32
N VAL A 46 -5.62 -2.99 15.59
CA VAL A 46 -4.76 -1.91 16.09
C VAL A 46 -3.40 -1.92 15.39
N VAL A 47 -2.76 -3.08 15.24
CA VAL A 47 -1.46 -3.21 14.58
C VAL A 47 -1.56 -2.86 13.09
N ALA A 48 -2.64 -3.25 12.41
CA ALA A 48 -2.86 -2.88 11.01
C ALA A 48 -2.98 -1.35 10.86
N LEU A 49 -3.79 -0.70 11.69
CA LEU A 49 -3.96 0.75 11.67
C LEU A 49 -2.66 1.48 12.04
N ALA A 50 -2.01 1.06 13.12
CA ALA A 50 -0.74 1.63 13.57
C ALA A 50 0.37 1.41 12.53
N GLY A 51 0.37 0.29 11.81
CA GLY A 51 1.29 0.02 10.71
C GLY A 51 1.11 1.01 9.56
N ILE A 52 -0.14 1.33 9.18
CA ILE A 52 -0.43 2.33 8.15
C ILE A 52 0.05 3.72 8.61
N VAL A 53 -0.33 4.14 9.82
CA VAL A 53 0.07 5.44 10.37
C VAL A 53 1.60 5.53 10.52
N GLY A 54 2.22 4.47 11.02
CA GLY A 54 3.67 4.37 11.19
C GLY A 54 4.40 4.42 9.85
N TRP A 55 3.90 3.75 8.82
CA TRP A 55 4.49 3.82 7.47
C TRP A 55 4.37 5.23 6.88
N ILE A 56 3.21 5.87 7.00
CA ILE A 56 3.03 7.27 6.56
C ILE A 56 4.01 8.18 7.32
N GLY A 57 4.06 8.07 8.65
CA GLY A 57 5.00 8.83 9.47
C GLY A 57 6.46 8.59 9.08
N TYR A 58 6.83 7.34 8.78
CA TYR A 58 8.16 6.98 8.30
C TYR A 58 8.48 7.65 6.97
N THR A 59 7.56 7.61 5.99
CA THR A 59 7.76 8.30 4.71
C THR A 59 7.91 9.80 4.90
N LEU A 60 7.05 10.46 5.68
CA LEU A 60 7.18 11.91 5.94
C LEU A 60 8.47 12.30 6.66
N ALA A 61 8.95 11.46 7.57
CA ALA A 61 10.20 11.71 8.30
C ALA A 61 11.46 11.48 7.44
N THR A 62 11.37 10.63 6.41
CA THR A 62 12.53 10.24 5.58
C THR A 62 12.53 10.85 4.19
N THR A 63 11.39 11.35 3.70
CA THR A 63 11.33 12.10 2.45
C THR A 63 11.60 13.58 2.74
N PRO A 64 12.63 14.19 2.14
CA PRO A 64 12.77 15.63 2.15
C PRO A 64 11.48 16.25 1.56
N PRO A 65 11.09 17.45 2.04
CA PRO A 65 9.96 18.16 1.44
C PRO A 65 10.17 18.21 -0.08
N PRO A 66 9.12 17.99 -0.88
CA PRO A 66 9.22 18.09 -2.33
C PRO A 66 9.93 19.40 -2.68
N LYS A 67 10.92 19.36 -3.57
CA LYS A 67 11.61 20.59 -4.00
C LYS A 67 10.55 21.64 -4.37
N PRO A 68 10.77 22.93 -4.04
CA PRO A 68 9.87 23.99 -4.46
C PRO A 68 9.60 23.87 -5.96
N ILE A 69 8.33 24.04 -6.36
CA ILE A 69 7.90 23.89 -7.75
C ILE A 69 8.75 24.76 -8.69
N GLU A 70 9.19 25.94 -8.23
CA GLU A 70 10.08 26.84 -8.98
C GLU A 70 11.46 26.24 -9.31
N GLU A 71 12.04 25.41 -8.44
CA GLU A 71 13.31 24.74 -8.71
C GLU A 71 13.13 23.59 -9.71
N ILE A 72 12.00 22.87 -9.60
CA ILE A 72 11.64 21.79 -10.53
C ILE A 72 11.35 22.36 -11.93
N GLU A 73 10.62 23.47 -12.03
CA GLU A 73 10.34 24.14 -13.30
C GLU A 73 11.63 24.62 -13.97
N LYS A 74 12.57 25.21 -13.21
CA LYS A 74 13.88 25.64 -13.73
C LYS A 74 14.74 24.47 -14.19
N GLU A 75 14.82 23.38 -13.41
CA GLU A 75 15.55 22.17 -13.79
C GLU A 75 14.98 21.56 -15.09
N ILE A 76 13.65 21.47 -15.22
CA ILE A 76 12.96 20.97 -16.42
C ILE A 76 13.19 21.90 -17.62
N GLU A 77 13.10 23.21 -17.44
CA GLU A 77 13.33 24.18 -18.52
C GLU A 77 14.79 24.16 -19.01
N GLU A 78 15.75 23.98 -18.11
CA GLU A 78 17.16 23.81 -18.47
C GLU A 78 17.43 22.49 -19.19
N GLU A 79 16.83 21.37 -18.76
CA GLU A 79 16.94 20.09 -19.46
C GLU A 79 16.31 20.13 -20.86
N LEU A 80 15.12 20.74 -20.99
CA LEU A 80 14.46 20.96 -22.28
C LEU A 80 15.34 21.79 -23.22
N LYS A 81 15.94 22.89 -22.74
CA LYS A 81 16.85 23.72 -23.55
C LYS A 81 18.09 22.96 -23.99
N LYS A 82 18.65 22.08 -23.16
CA LYS A 82 19.79 21.23 -23.53
C LYS A 82 19.40 20.21 -24.60
N LEU A 83 18.27 19.52 -24.43
CA LEU A 83 17.70 18.60 -25.40
C LEU A 83 17.44 19.28 -26.75
N GLU A 84 16.84 20.48 -26.76
CA GLU A 84 16.64 21.25 -27.99
C GLU A 84 17.95 21.63 -28.69
N GLN A 85 18.98 21.97 -27.91
CA GLN A 85 20.30 22.30 -28.46
C GLN A 85 21.04 21.07 -29.01
N GLU A 86 20.88 19.91 -28.38
CA GLU A 86 21.44 18.64 -28.87
C GLU A 86 20.74 18.19 -30.15
N THR A 87 19.41 18.22 -30.20
CA THR A 87 18.63 17.90 -31.41
C THR A 87 18.99 18.84 -32.57
N LYS A 88 19.11 20.15 -32.33
CA LYS A 88 19.54 21.12 -33.36
C LYS A 88 20.97 20.89 -33.85
N LYS A 89 21.87 20.40 -32.97
CA LYS A 89 23.25 20.05 -33.35
C LYS A 89 23.32 18.74 -34.13
N GLU A 90 22.43 17.77 -33.85
CA GLU A 90 22.31 16.54 -34.64
C GLU A 90 21.70 16.79 -36.02
N GLU A 91 20.69 17.65 -36.14
CA GLU A 91 20.08 18.02 -37.44
C GLU A 91 21.00 18.84 -38.36
N GLN A 92 22.02 19.51 -37.79
CA GLN A 92 23.00 20.31 -38.55
C GLN A 92 24.27 19.53 -38.94
N LYS A 93 24.36 18.24 -38.58
CA LYS A 93 25.51 17.37 -38.84
C LYS A 93 25.24 16.40 -39.97
#